data_AF-A0A256ZJZ1-F1
#
_entry.id   AF-A0A256ZJZ1-F1
#
_cell.length_a   1.000
_cell.length_b   1.000
_cell.length_c   1.000
_cell.angle_alpha   90.00
_cell.angle_beta   90.00
_cell.angle_gamma   90.00
#
_symmetry.space_group_name_H-M   'P 1'
#
loop_
_entity.id
_entity.type
_entity.pdbx_description
1 polymer ?
#
loop_
_entity_poly.entity_id
_entity_poly.type
_entity_poly.pdbx_seq_one_letter_code
_entity_poly.pdbx_strand_id
1 'polypeptide(L)'
;MGQKTITITLPEELAALLEEDELLKSMAESLLADELRKLLLKVLVLDKLAEGSELTEDDVAELDKKVKRGLRLRIEAQINGGHE
;
A
#
# COMPACT_ATOMS: atom_id res chain seq x y z
N MET A 1 28.17 2.49 -11.15
CA MET A 1 27.15 2.36 -10.08
C MET A 1 26.99 0.88 -9.77
N GLY A 2 27.03 0.48 -8.50
CA GLY A 2 26.94 -0.93 -8.13
C GLY A 2 25.51 -1.45 -8.27
N GLN A 3 25.35 -2.61 -8.88
CA GLN A 3 24.06 -3.30 -8.91
C GLN A 3 23.82 -3.94 -7.54
N LYS A 4 22.66 -3.66 -6.92
CA LYS A 4 22.23 -4.29 -5.68
C LYS A 4 20.99 -5.13 -5.95
N THR A 5 21.01 -6.36 -5.46
CA THR A 5 19.91 -7.33 -5.65
C THR A 5 19.07 -7.39 -4.38
N ILE A 6 17.75 -7.44 -4.54
CA ILE A 6 16.80 -7.69 -3.45
C ILE A 6 16.21 -9.08 -3.68
N THR A 7 16.19 -9.90 -2.63
CA THR A 7 15.57 -11.23 -2.64
C THR A 7 14.25 -11.17 -1.89
N ILE A 8 13.21 -11.73 -2.50
CA ILE A 8 11.87 -11.82 -1.93
C ILE A 8 11.46 -13.29 -1.85
N THR A 9 10.75 -13.64 -0.79
CA THR A 9 10.17 -14.98 -0.63
C THR A 9 8.76 -14.97 -1.18
N LEU A 10 8.44 -15.95 -2.01
CA LEU A 10 7.11 -16.11 -2.58
C LEU A 10 6.37 -17.24 -1.84
N PRO A 11 5.02 -17.19 -1.77
CA PRO A 11 4.21 -18.34 -1.41
C PRO A 11 4.54 -19.54 -2.30
N GLU A 12 4.50 -20.75 -1.72
CA GLU A 12 4.90 -21.99 -2.39
C GLU A 12 4.07 -22.27 -3.63
N GLU A 13 2.78 -21.94 -3.59
CA GLU A 13 1.85 -22.11 -4.71
C GLU A 13 2.22 -21.22 -5.90
N LEU A 14 2.68 -20.00 -5.63
CA LEU A 14 3.16 -19.10 -6.67
C LEU A 14 4.51 -19.56 -7.22
N ALA A 15 5.40 -20.05 -6.36
CA ALA A 15 6.70 -20.56 -6.81
C ALA A 15 6.53 -21.74 -7.77
N ALA A 16 5.67 -22.71 -7.44
CA ALA A 16 5.37 -23.86 -8.30
C ALA A 16 4.88 -23.43 -9.69
N LEU A 17 3.96 -22.46 -9.76
CA LEU A 17 3.44 -21.93 -11.04
C LEU A 17 4.52 -21.27 -11.91
N LEU A 18 5.49 -20.60 -11.29
CA LEU A 18 6.56 -19.90 -12.01
C LEU A 18 7.71 -20.83 -12.43
N GLU A 19 7.85 -22.01 -11.79
CA GLU A 19 8.83 -23.02 -12.19
C GLU A 19 8.43 -23.78 -13.46
N GLU A 20 7.12 -23.87 -13.74
CA GLU A 20 6.59 -24.60 -14.90
C GLU A 20 6.69 -23.81 -16.22
N ASP A 21 6.77 -22.48 -16.16
CA ASP A 21 6.74 -21.61 -17.35
C ASP A 21 7.69 -20.40 -17.21
N GLU A 22 8.78 -20.43 -18.01
CA GLU A 22 9.80 -19.38 -18.04
C GLU A 22 9.28 -18.01 -18.56
N LEU A 23 8.29 -18.01 -19.46
CA LEU A 23 7.68 -16.76 -19.92
C LEU A 23 6.87 -16.13 -18.77
N LEU A 24 6.08 -16.95 -18.08
CA LEU A 24 5.29 -16.52 -16.93
C LEU A 24 6.20 -15.97 -15.81
N LYS A 25 7.32 -16.65 -15.55
CA LYS A 25 8.35 -16.21 -14.60
C LYS A 25 8.90 -14.83 -14.93
N SER A 26 9.34 -14.62 -16.17
CA SER A 26 9.88 -13.32 -16.62
C SER A 26 8.85 -12.18 -16.51
N MET A 27 7.58 -12.47 -16.83
CA MET A 27 6.48 -11.51 -16.67
C MET A 27 6.24 -11.18 -15.20
N ALA A 28 6.23 -12.19 -14.32
CA ALA A 28 6.06 -12.00 -12.88
C ALA A 28 7.22 -11.21 -12.26
N GLU A 29 8.46 -11.50 -12.64
CA GLU A 29 9.65 -10.76 -12.19
C GLU A 29 9.57 -9.28 -12.58
N SER A 30 9.18 -8.98 -13.82
CA SER A 30 9.01 -7.59 -14.28
C SER A 30 7.91 -6.87 -13.51
N LEU A 31 6.76 -7.53 -13.30
CA LEU A 31 5.64 -6.98 -12.54
C LEU A 31 6.05 -6.67 -11.09
N LEU A 32 6.71 -7.62 -10.42
CA LEU A 32 7.18 -7.47 -9.05
C LEU A 32 8.23 -6.38 -8.93
N ALA A 33 9.16 -6.27 -9.89
CA ALA A 33 10.17 -5.22 -9.90
C ALA A 33 9.54 -3.83 -10.02
N ASP A 34 8.53 -3.68 -10.87
CA ASP A 34 7.82 -2.41 -11.05
C ASP A 34 6.99 -2.03 -9.83
N GLU A 35 6.25 -2.98 -9.25
CA GLU A 35 5.47 -2.73 -8.03
C GLU A 35 6.37 -2.41 -6.83
N LEU A 36 7.49 -3.14 -6.66
CA LEU A 36 8.46 -2.85 -5.62
C LEU A 36 9.08 -1.46 -5.80
N ARG A 37 9.44 -1.09 -7.04
CA ARG A 37 9.97 0.25 -7.34
C ARG A 37 8.98 1.34 -6.97
N LYS A 38 7.70 1.19 -7.36
CA LYS A 38 6.64 2.16 -7.03
C LYS A 38 6.46 2.28 -5.51
N LEU A 39 6.45 1.14 -4.80
CA LEU A 39 6.34 1.12 -3.34
C LEU A 39 7.51 1.85 -2.68
N LEU A 40 8.75 1.55 -3.09
CA LEU A 40 9.94 2.20 -2.55
C LEU A 40 9.94 3.71 -2.82
N LEU A 41 9.58 4.15 -4.02
CA LEU A 41 9.45 5.57 -4.34
C LEU A 41 8.39 6.25 -3.49
N LYS A 42 7.23 5.60 -3.29
CA LYS A 42 6.16 6.11 -2.44
C LYS A 42 6.64 6.29 -1.00
N VAL A 43 7.33 5.29 -0.45
CA VAL A 43 7.90 5.36 0.90
C VAL A 43 8.90 6.51 1.01
N LEU A 44 9.85 6.63 0.08
CA LEU A 44 10.83 7.72 0.09
C LEU A 44 10.19 9.12 0.03
N VAL A 45 9.14 9.28 -0.78
CA VAL A 45 8.40 10.55 -0.84
C VAL A 45 7.69 10.82 0.49
N LEU A 46 7.04 9.82 1.08
CA LEU A 46 6.36 9.95 2.36
C LEU A 46 7.35 10.29 3.48
N ASP A 47 8.49 9.59 3.55
CA ASP A 47 9.55 9.87 4.52
C ASP A 47 10.06 11.30 4.39
N LYS A 48 10.28 11.77 3.16
CA LYS A 48 10.73 13.15 2.93
C LYS A 48 9.69 14.19 3.35
N LEU A 49 8.41 13.92 3.10
CA LEU A 49 7.31 14.78 3.55
C LEU A 49 7.16 14.78 5.08
N ALA A 50 7.50 13.66 5.73
CA ALA A 50 7.39 13.47 7.17
C ALA A 50 8.68 13.80 7.94
N GLU A 51 9.79 14.11 7.28
CA GLU A 51 11.13 14.28 7.89
C GLU A 51 11.17 15.34 9.01
N GLY A 52 10.34 16.38 8.90
CA GLY A 52 10.18 17.43 9.93
C GLY A 52 8.87 17.33 10.71
N SER A 53 8.19 16.19 10.66
CA SER A 53 6.90 16.02 11.31
C SER A 53 7.08 15.79 12.81
N GLU A 54 6.35 16.57 13.62
CA GLU A 54 6.19 16.36 15.06
C GLU A 54 4.96 15.48 15.38
N LEU A 55 4.35 14.87 14.36
CA LEU A 55 3.15 14.05 14.54
C LEU A 55 3.47 12.80 15.37
N THR A 56 2.69 12.60 16.41
CA THR A 56 2.74 11.44 17.29
C THR A 56 1.71 10.39 16.87
N GLU A 57 1.82 9.18 17.42
CA GLU A 57 0.79 8.15 17.23
C GLU A 57 -0.60 8.61 17.71
N ASP A 58 -0.65 9.42 18.78
CA ASP A 58 -1.89 9.96 19.31
C ASP A 58 -2.56 10.92 18.31
N ASP A 59 -1.79 11.75 17.62
CA ASP A 59 -2.29 12.65 16.57
C ASP A 59 -2.91 11.86 15.42
N VAL A 60 -2.25 10.77 15.00
CA VAL A 60 -2.75 9.88 13.94
C VAL A 60 -4.04 9.19 14.38
N ALA A 61 -4.10 8.71 15.63
CA ALA A 61 -5.28 8.06 16.18
C ALA A 61 -6.47 9.02 16.33
N GLU A 62 -6.23 10.28 16.71
CA GLU A 62 -7.26 11.31 16.77
C GLU A 62 -7.82 11.62 15.36
N LEU A 63 -6.93 11.71 14.37
CA LEU A 63 -7.30 11.96 12.98
C LEU A 63 -8.16 10.82 12.42
N ASP A 64 -7.80 9.56 12.69
CA ASP A 64 -8.60 8.38 12.31
C ASP A 64 -10.01 8.42 12.90
N LYS A 65 -10.14 8.74 14.20
CA LYS A 65 -11.46 8.89 14.86
C LYS A 65 -12.30 9.97 14.18
N LYS A 66 -11.70 11.12 13.87
CA LYS A 66 -12.38 12.24 13.19
C LYS A 66 -12.88 11.84 11.80
N VAL A 67 -12.05 11.15 11.02
CA VAL A 67 -12.39 10.67 9.67
C VAL A 67 -13.53 9.65 9.72
N LYS A 68 -13.43 8.63 10.59
CA LYS A 68 -14.48 7.61 10.76
C LYS A 68 -15.80 8.21 11.21
N ARG A 69 -15.75 9.18 12.14
CA ARG A 69 -16.96 9.90 12.58
C ARG A 69 -17.60 10.66 11.40
N GLY A 70 -16.79 11.37 10.61
CA GLY A 70 -17.28 12.09 9.43
C GLY A 70 -17.92 11.17 8.40
N LEU A 71 -17.30 10.02 8.11
CA LEU A 71 -17.86 8.99 7.24
C LEU A 71 -19.20 8.47 7.77
N ARG A 72 -19.28 8.15 9.06
CA ARG A 72 -20.52 7.65 9.67
C ARG A 72 -21.66 8.66 9.56
N LEU A 73 -21.41 9.93 9.88
CA LEU A 73 -22.42 11.00 9.76
C LEU A 73 -22.92 11.16 8.31
N ARG A 74 -22.03 11.04 7.32
CA ARG A 74 -22.41 11.09 5.90
C ARG A 74 -23.33 9.93 5.51
N ILE A 75 -23.02 8.73 5.99
CA ILE A 75 -23.84 7.52 5.73
C ILE A 75 -25.21 7.68 6.40
N GLU A 76 -25.26 8.11 7.67
CA GLU A 76 -26.52 8.34 8.39
C GLU A 76 -27.39 9.40 7.71
N ALA A 77 -26.80 10.49 7.22
CA ALA A 77 -27.53 11.51 6.46
C ALA A 77 -28.14 10.95 5.15
N GLN A 78 -27.43 10.06 4.47
CA GLN A 78 -27.93 9.41 3.25
C GLN A 78 -29.05 8.40 3.53
N ILE A 79 -28.97 7.67 4.64
CA ILE A 79 -30.02 6.72 5.06
C ILE A 79 -31.27 7.49 5.49
N ASN A 80 -31.12 8.55 6.28
CA ASN A 80 -32.25 9.31 6.80
C ASN A 80 -32.91 10.21 5.73
N GLY A 81 -32.18 10.62 4.68
CA GLY A 81 -32.73 11.38 3.56
C GLY A 81 -33.47 10.55 2.51
N GLY A 82 -33.47 9.21 2.62
CA GLY A 82 -34.21 8.30 1.75
C GLY A 82 -35.59 7.87 2.28
N HIS A 83 -36.02 8.44 3.41
CA HIS A 83 -37.29 8.15 4.09
C HIS A 83 -38.24 9.36 4.10
N GLU A 84 -38.30 10.12 2.99
CA GLU A 84 -39.34 11.11 2.70
C GLU A 84 -40.04 10.79 1.37
#